data_AF-A0A957RWL5-F1
#
_entry.id   AF-A0A957RWL5-F1
#
_cell.length_a   1.000
_cell.length_b   1.000
_cell.length_c   1.000
_cell.angle_alpha   90.00
_cell.angle_beta   90.00
_cell.angle_gamma   90.00
#
_symmetry.space_group_name_H-M   'P 1'
#
loop_
_entity.id
_entity.type
_entity.pdbx_description
1 polymer ?
#
loop_
_entity_poly.entity_id
_entity_poly.type
_entity_poly.pdbx_seq_one_letter_code
_entity_poly.pdbx_strand_id
1 'polypeptide(L)'
;MLPLVESALSGSNLTPESTVRLVRACLPVKGAAVQAVMARHLDHPDDEVREQIFAVLGAFGFQATGTARAAVDKALRREAAAGYRILQAQQDLGGDDTVAPLQRALRDELAQTQQRIFWLLSFLYESRPILRAGTQLEQGSRGAHALALEMLDVTLAGEHKGLLFPLIERKLDQGQRERLRGLHVVVDAMAPTARLKELIADGRQGWVRACALYAAAQSGDRTFVPLVESAQNDPDPVVRETAAWGLTVMRPAGP
;
A
#
# COMPACT_ATOMS: atom_id res chain seq x y z
N MET A 1 -19.19 -1.46 -22.85
CA MET A 1 -17.93 -1.35 -22.09
C MET A 1 -18.18 -0.88 -20.66
N LEU A 2 -18.80 0.27 -20.42
CA LEU A 2 -19.04 0.78 -19.05
C LEU A 2 -19.76 -0.22 -18.10
N PRO A 3 -20.83 -0.94 -18.51
CA PRO A 3 -21.47 -1.93 -17.62
C PRO A 3 -20.55 -3.10 -17.23
N LEU A 4 -19.64 -3.50 -18.12
CA LEU A 4 -18.66 -4.55 -17.83
C LEU A 4 -17.63 -4.08 -16.81
N VAL A 5 -17.20 -2.82 -16.92
CA VAL A 5 -16.25 -2.20 -15.99
C VAL A 5 -16.86 -2.01 -14.61
N GLU A 6 -18.10 -1.53 -14.55
CA GLU A 6 -18.84 -1.38 -13.27
C GLU A 6 -19.07 -2.74 -12.60
N SER A 7 -19.41 -3.77 -13.38
CA SER A 7 -19.51 -5.14 -12.87
C SER A 7 -18.16 -5.66 -12.37
N ALA A 8 -17.07 -5.41 -13.11
CA ALA A 8 -15.72 -5.81 -12.72
C ALA A 8 -15.31 -5.23 -11.36
N LEU A 9 -15.57 -3.94 -11.16
CA LEU A 9 -15.23 -3.18 -9.96
C LEU A 9 -16.14 -3.47 -8.75
N SER A 10 -17.33 -4.05 -8.99
CA SER A 10 -18.32 -4.35 -7.94
C SER A 10 -18.28 -5.79 -7.44
N GLY A 11 -17.25 -6.57 -7.80
CA GLY A 11 -17.04 -7.93 -7.30
C GLY A 11 -17.40 -9.06 -8.27
N SER A 12 -17.21 -8.87 -9.59
CA SER A 12 -17.24 -9.98 -10.55
C SER A 12 -16.19 -11.06 -10.23
N ASN A 13 -16.33 -12.27 -10.78
CA ASN A 13 -15.35 -13.37 -10.68
C ASN A 13 -14.04 -13.12 -11.46
N LEU A 14 -13.75 -11.89 -11.87
CA LEU A 14 -12.53 -11.54 -12.58
C LEU A 14 -11.34 -11.45 -11.63
N THR A 15 -10.16 -11.84 -12.12
CA THR A 15 -8.90 -11.64 -11.40
C THR A 15 -8.57 -10.14 -11.33
N PRO A 16 -7.82 -9.68 -10.31
CA PRO A 16 -7.34 -8.30 -10.25
C PRO A 16 -6.65 -7.84 -11.52
N GLU A 17 -5.79 -8.67 -12.10
CA GLU A 17 -5.11 -8.40 -13.37
C GLU A 17 -6.10 -8.14 -14.53
N SER A 18 -7.18 -8.93 -14.60
CA SER A 18 -8.23 -8.75 -15.61
C SER A 18 -9.00 -7.45 -15.38
N THR A 19 -9.30 -7.13 -14.12
CA THR A 19 -9.95 -5.87 -13.74
C THR A 19 -9.07 -4.66 -14.07
N VAL A 20 -7.76 -4.71 -13.78
CA VAL A 20 -6.78 -3.68 -14.17
C VAL A 20 -6.80 -3.45 -15.68
N ARG A 21 -6.77 -4.53 -16.48
CA ARG A 21 -6.84 -4.43 -17.96
C ARG A 21 -8.13 -3.76 -18.44
N LEU A 22 -9.27 -4.12 -17.84
CA LEU A 22 -10.57 -3.52 -18.17
C LEU A 22 -10.63 -2.03 -17.80
N VAL A 23 -10.17 -1.66 -16.60
CA VAL A 23 -10.10 -0.25 -16.18
C VAL A 23 -9.20 0.55 -17.10
N ARG A 24 -8.02 0.01 -17.46
CA ARG A 24 -7.09 0.65 -18.40
C ARG A 24 -7.70 0.85 -19.79
N ALA A 25 -8.50 -0.09 -20.27
CA ALA A 25 -9.18 0.00 -21.56
C ALA A 25 -10.17 1.17 -21.65
N CYS A 26 -10.52 1.81 -20.53
CA CYS A 26 -11.31 3.03 -20.50
C CYS A 26 -10.53 4.29 -20.91
N LEU A 27 -9.18 4.29 -20.90
CA LEU A 27 -8.36 5.49 -21.18
C LEU A 27 -8.71 6.20 -22.51
N PRO A 28 -8.94 5.49 -23.63
CA PRO A 28 -9.33 6.14 -24.89
C PRO A 28 -10.76 6.68 -24.85
N VAL A 29 -11.62 6.14 -23.98
CA VAL A 29 -13.04 6.47 -23.88
C VAL A 29 -13.23 7.48 -22.75
N LYS A 30 -12.82 8.73 -23.02
CA LYS A 30 -13.08 9.85 -22.13
C LYS A 30 -14.59 10.06 -21.98
N GLY A 31 -15.08 10.09 -20.74
CA GLY A 31 -16.49 10.39 -20.47
C GLY A 31 -16.79 10.54 -18.99
N ALA A 32 -17.65 11.51 -18.66
CA ALA A 32 -18.08 11.79 -17.29
C ALA A 32 -18.69 10.55 -16.59
N ALA A 33 -19.33 9.66 -17.35
CA ALA A 33 -19.88 8.41 -16.81
C ALA A 33 -18.79 7.43 -16.33
N VAL A 34 -17.69 7.28 -17.07
CA VAL A 34 -16.54 6.46 -16.66
C VAL A 34 -15.92 7.05 -15.40
N GLN A 35 -15.70 8.36 -15.40
CA GLN A 35 -15.14 9.07 -14.26
C GLN A 35 -16.00 8.91 -13.00
N ALA A 36 -17.33 9.00 -13.14
CA ALA A 36 -18.27 8.79 -12.04
C ALA A 36 -18.23 7.35 -11.50
N VAL A 37 -18.13 6.34 -12.36
CA VAL A 37 -17.96 4.94 -11.94
C VAL A 37 -16.63 4.78 -11.19
N MET A 38 -15.51 5.21 -11.78
CA MET A 38 -14.19 5.12 -11.16
C MET A 38 -14.13 5.80 -9.79
N ALA A 39 -14.74 6.97 -9.64
CA ALA A 39 -14.78 7.72 -8.38
C ALA A 39 -15.57 7.02 -7.26
N ARG A 40 -16.47 6.08 -7.59
CA ARG A 40 -17.18 5.27 -6.58
C ARG A 40 -16.33 4.11 -6.04
N HIS A 41 -15.26 3.75 -6.73
CA HIS A 41 -14.40 2.61 -6.39
C HIS A 41 -13.00 3.04 -5.94
N LEU A 42 -12.85 4.25 -5.40
CA LEU A 42 -11.59 4.73 -4.80
C LEU A 42 -11.13 3.87 -3.61
N ASP A 43 -12.02 3.01 -3.08
CA ASP A 43 -11.78 2.07 -1.99
C ASP A 43 -11.82 0.60 -2.40
N HIS A 44 -11.60 0.32 -3.68
CA HIS A 44 -11.44 -1.05 -4.16
C HIS A 44 -10.42 -1.83 -3.30
N PRO A 45 -10.70 -3.09 -2.89
CA PRO A 45 -9.86 -3.82 -1.94
C PRO A 45 -8.47 -4.17 -2.48
N ASP A 46 -8.36 -4.32 -3.80
CA ASP A 46 -7.10 -4.61 -4.50
C ASP A 46 -6.32 -3.33 -4.82
N ASP A 47 -5.03 -3.31 -4.46
CA ASP A 47 -4.16 -2.14 -4.53
C ASP A 47 -3.78 -1.77 -5.97
N GLU A 48 -3.55 -2.77 -6.84
CA GLU A 48 -3.24 -2.55 -8.26
C GLU A 48 -4.46 -1.98 -9.00
N VAL A 49 -5.64 -2.49 -8.70
CA VAL A 49 -6.90 -1.96 -9.26
C VAL A 49 -7.09 -0.51 -8.82
N ARG A 50 -6.84 -0.16 -7.54
CA ARG A 50 -6.92 1.24 -7.08
C ARG A 50 -5.95 2.14 -7.82
N GLU A 51 -4.70 1.72 -7.98
CA GLU A 51 -3.71 2.50 -8.71
C GLU A 51 -4.14 2.73 -10.17
N GLN A 52 -4.67 1.70 -10.83
CA GLN A 52 -5.17 1.83 -12.19
C GLN A 52 -6.40 2.74 -12.30
N ILE A 53 -7.31 2.71 -11.30
CA ILE A 53 -8.42 3.66 -11.17
C ILE A 53 -7.88 5.10 -11.07
N PHE A 54 -6.89 5.33 -10.20
CA PHE A 54 -6.31 6.65 -10.00
C PHE A 54 -5.63 7.17 -11.26
N ALA A 55 -4.88 6.33 -11.96
CA ALA A 55 -4.24 6.69 -13.22
C ALA A 55 -5.27 7.12 -14.29
N VAL A 56 -6.41 6.41 -14.39
CA VAL A 56 -7.51 6.78 -15.31
C VAL A 56 -8.15 8.11 -14.91
N LEU A 57 -8.46 8.29 -13.62
CA LEU A 57 -9.03 9.55 -13.11
C LEU A 57 -8.08 10.73 -13.35
N GLY A 58 -6.79 10.54 -13.11
CA GLY A 58 -5.75 11.53 -13.38
C GLY A 58 -5.63 11.89 -14.86
N ALA A 59 -5.66 10.90 -15.76
CA ALA A 59 -5.65 11.12 -17.21
C ALA A 59 -6.89 11.90 -17.70
N PHE A 60 -8.00 11.83 -16.97
CA PHE A 60 -9.22 12.59 -17.24
C PHE A 60 -9.25 13.96 -16.57
N GLY A 61 -8.23 14.32 -15.78
CA GLY A 61 -8.19 15.58 -15.05
C GLY A 61 -9.25 15.65 -13.95
N PHE A 62 -9.56 14.53 -13.30
CA PHE A 62 -10.52 14.49 -12.21
C PHE A 62 -10.12 15.43 -11.07
N GLN A 63 -11.09 16.23 -10.63
CA GLN A 63 -10.99 17.13 -9.49
C GLN A 63 -12.20 16.91 -8.61
N ALA A 64 -11.95 16.56 -7.35
CA ALA A 64 -12.97 16.13 -6.42
C ALA A 64 -13.64 17.34 -5.75
N THR A 65 -14.95 17.46 -5.95
CA THR A 65 -15.79 18.51 -5.34
C THR A 65 -16.99 17.89 -4.61
N GLY A 66 -17.56 18.62 -3.65
CA GLY A 66 -18.74 18.15 -2.91
C GLY A 66 -18.54 16.76 -2.27
N THR A 67 -19.42 15.81 -2.57
CA THR A 67 -19.36 14.44 -2.06
C THR A 67 -18.14 13.66 -2.53
N ALA A 68 -17.64 13.93 -3.74
CA ALA A 68 -16.44 13.28 -4.26
C ALA A 68 -15.20 13.68 -3.45
N ARG A 69 -15.14 14.91 -2.94
CA ARG A 69 -14.06 15.36 -2.05
C ARG A 69 -14.00 14.50 -0.79
N ALA A 70 -15.14 14.32 -0.12
CA ALA A 70 -15.22 13.48 1.08
C ALA A 70 -14.82 12.01 0.80
N ALA A 71 -15.15 11.48 -0.39
CA ALA A 71 -14.73 10.14 -0.80
C ALA A 71 -13.20 10.05 -0.99
N VAL A 72 -12.58 11.06 -1.60
CA VAL A 72 -11.12 11.14 -1.74
C VAL A 72 -10.43 11.31 -0.38
N ASP A 73 -10.95 12.14 0.52
CA ASP A 73 -10.40 12.31 1.87
C ASP A 73 -10.46 10.99 2.67
N LYS A 74 -11.58 10.24 2.56
CA LYS A 74 -11.71 8.91 3.16
C LYS A 74 -10.69 7.93 2.57
N ALA A 75 -10.51 7.92 1.25
CA ALA A 75 -9.51 7.08 0.59
C ALA A 75 -8.08 7.46 1.01
N LEU A 76 -7.79 8.76 1.15
CA LEU A 76 -6.50 9.28 1.60
C LEU A 76 -6.15 8.79 3.01
N ARG A 77 -7.12 8.86 3.94
CA ARG A 77 -6.94 8.34 5.30
C ARG A 77 -6.69 6.82 5.32
N ARG A 78 -7.35 6.06 4.43
CA ARG A 78 -7.12 4.61 4.30
C ARG A 78 -5.70 4.31 3.81
N GLU A 79 -5.23 4.97 2.75
CA GLU A 79 -3.87 4.77 2.24
C GLU A 79 -2.83 5.20 3.27
N ALA A 80 -3.05 6.33 3.96
CA ALA A 80 -2.18 6.75 5.05
C ALA A 80 -2.12 5.69 6.16
N ALA A 81 -3.27 5.14 6.58
CA ALA A 81 -3.33 4.07 7.57
C ALA A 81 -2.58 2.80 7.13
N ALA A 82 -2.65 2.43 5.84
CA ALA A 82 -1.83 1.35 5.30
C ALA A 82 -0.32 1.68 5.40
N GLY A 83 0.08 2.89 5.00
CA GLY A 83 1.46 3.36 5.10
C GLY A 83 2.01 3.33 6.53
N TYR A 84 1.22 3.75 7.51
CA TYR A 84 1.64 3.72 8.91
C TYR A 84 1.72 2.30 9.48
N ARG A 85 0.84 1.38 9.06
CA ARG A 85 0.99 -0.04 9.42
C ARG A 85 2.28 -0.62 8.86
N ILE A 86 2.67 -0.26 7.64
CA ILE A 86 3.95 -0.66 7.05
C ILE A 86 5.13 -0.10 7.86
N LEU A 87 5.11 1.19 8.20
CA LEU A 87 6.16 1.80 9.05
C LEU A 87 6.25 1.12 10.42
N GLN A 88 5.12 0.81 11.06
CA GLN A 88 5.11 0.13 12.35
C GLN A 88 5.63 -1.31 12.20
N ALA A 89 5.29 -2.02 11.13
CA ALA A 89 5.87 -3.32 10.84
C ALA A 89 7.39 -3.26 10.70
N GLN A 90 7.93 -2.24 10.02
CA GLN A 90 9.38 -2.03 9.91
C GLN A 90 10.03 -1.78 11.27
N GLN A 91 9.38 -1.01 12.16
CA GLN A 91 9.87 -0.78 13.52
C GLN A 91 9.81 -2.03 14.39
N ASP A 92 8.70 -2.77 14.35
CA ASP A 92 8.49 -3.98 15.14
C ASP A 92 9.50 -5.08 14.79
N LEU A 93 9.85 -5.20 13.51
CA LEU A 93 10.75 -6.25 13.00
C LEU A 93 12.24 -5.93 13.21
N GLY A 94 12.61 -4.67 13.43
CA GLY A 94 14.01 -4.28 13.52
C GLY A 94 14.79 -4.47 12.21
N GLY A 95 16.12 -4.57 12.27
CA GLY A 95 16.97 -4.53 11.08
C GLY A 95 18.15 -5.50 11.11
N ASP A 96 17.87 -6.79 11.28
CA ASP A 96 18.88 -7.84 11.11
C ASP A 96 18.86 -8.47 9.71
N ASP A 97 19.85 -9.32 9.42
CA ASP A 97 20.00 -9.98 8.12
C ASP A 97 18.85 -10.95 7.79
N THR A 98 18.18 -11.51 8.81
CA THR A 98 17.08 -12.47 8.61
C THR A 98 15.83 -11.78 8.07
N VAL A 99 15.59 -10.54 8.50
CA VAL A 99 14.45 -9.72 8.04
C VAL A 99 14.81 -8.78 6.90
N ALA A 100 16.06 -8.71 6.44
CA ALA A 100 16.49 -7.76 5.41
C ALA A 100 15.67 -7.83 4.10
N PRO A 101 15.32 -9.01 3.54
CA PRO A 101 14.43 -9.10 2.37
C PRO A 101 13.03 -8.54 2.66
N LEU A 102 12.48 -8.83 3.84
CA LEU A 102 11.18 -8.33 4.27
C LEU A 102 11.19 -6.80 4.47
N GLN A 103 12.26 -6.26 5.06
CA GLN A 103 12.44 -4.81 5.19
C GLN A 103 12.51 -4.12 3.83
N ARG A 104 13.10 -4.76 2.82
CA ARG A 104 13.08 -4.24 1.44
C ARG A 104 11.66 -4.29 0.86
N ALA A 105 10.97 -5.42 0.95
CA ALA A 105 9.60 -5.55 0.45
C ALA A 105 8.65 -4.52 1.10
N LEU A 106 8.76 -4.28 2.41
CA LEU A 106 7.99 -3.26 3.12
C LEU A 106 8.35 -1.83 2.68
N ARG A 107 9.62 -1.55 2.34
CA ARG A 107 10.00 -0.24 1.78
C ARG A 107 9.38 -0.02 0.40
N ASP A 108 9.37 -1.04 -0.43
CA ASP A 108 8.80 -0.98 -1.78
C ASP A 108 7.26 -0.79 -1.69
N GLU A 109 6.59 -1.48 -0.77
CA GLU A 109 5.15 -1.31 -0.53
C GLU A 109 4.81 0.08 0.06
N LEU A 110 5.66 0.62 0.95
CA LEU A 110 5.50 1.97 1.45
C LEU A 110 5.61 3.00 0.33
N ALA A 111 6.55 2.83 -0.60
CA ALA A 111 6.70 3.72 -1.76
C ALA A 111 5.45 3.70 -2.65
N GLN A 112 4.90 2.51 -2.94
CA GLN A 112 3.65 2.37 -3.68
C GLN A 112 2.47 3.03 -2.95
N THR A 113 2.40 2.88 -1.63
CA THR A 113 1.38 3.54 -0.80
C THR A 113 1.51 5.07 -0.86
N GLN A 114 2.73 5.60 -0.80
CA GLN A 114 2.99 7.04 -0.97
C GLN A 114 2.56 7.53 -2.35
N GLN A 115 2.81 6.76 -3.41
CA GLN A 115 2.37 7.11 -4.75
C GLN A 115 0.84 7.17 -4.87
N ARG A 116 0.12 6.22 -4.25
CA ARG A 116 -1.35 6.26 -4.14
C ARG A 116 -1.85 7.50 -3.39
N ILE A 117 -1.15 7.91 -2.33
CA ILE A 117 -1.43 9.15 -1.59
C ILE A 117 -1.25 10.39 -2.50
N PHE A 118 -0.16 10.48 -3.27
CA PHE A 118 0.06 11.60 -4.19
C PHE A 118 -1.01 11.67 -5.29
N TRP A 119 -1.48 10.53 -5.80
CA TRP A 119 -2.63 10.49 -6.71
C TRP A 119 -3.88 11.08 -6.07
N LEU A 120 -4.24 10.64 -4.86
CA LEU A 120 -5.42 11.15 -4.16
C LEU A 120 -5.32 12.64 -3.87
N LEU A 121 -4.16 13.12 -3.42
CA LEU A 121 -3.90 14.55 -3.24
C LEU A 121 -4.02 15.33 -4.56
N SER A 122 -3.63 14.72 -5.69
CA SER A 122 -3.75 15.36 -7.01
C SER A 122 -5.20 15.59 -7.46
N PHE A 123 -6.17 14.92 -6.81
CA PHE A 123 -7.61 15.14 -7.03
C PHE A 123 -8.20 16.21 -6.09
N LEU A 124 -7.48 16.58 -5.02
CA LEU A 124 -7.89 17.58 -4.03
C LEU A 124 -7.23 18.95 -4.26
N TYR A 125 -6.12 18.96 -4.98
CA TYR A 125 -5.24 20.09 -5.25
C TYR A 125 -4.87 20.13 -6.74
N GLU A 126 -4.13 21.16 -7.16
CA GLU A 126 -3.61 21.21 -8.53
C GLU A 126 -2.73 19.98 -8.81
N SER A 127 -3.11 19.17 -9.80
CA SER A 127 -2.54 17.83 -9.97
C SER A 127 -1.06 17.85 -10.33
N ARG A 128 -0.63 18.78 -11.19
CA ARG A 128 0.75 18.81 -11.71
C ARG A 128 1.79 19.06 -10.61
N PRO A 129 1.67 20.09 -9.75
CA PRO A 129 2.59 20.29 -8.64
C PRO A 129 2.65 19.11 -7.68
N ILE A 130 1.50 18.52 -7.33
CA ILE A 130 1.43 17.40 -6.38
C ILE A 130 2.15 16.16 -6.91
N LEU A 131 1.84 15.73 -8.14
CA LEU A 131 2.45 14.54 -8.73
C LEU A 131 3.96 14.74 -8.95
N ARG A 132 4.37 15.96 -9.35
CA ARG A 132 5.79 16.31 -9.49
C ARG A 132 6.52 16.22 -8.14
N ALA A 133 5.92 16.73 -7.07
CA ALA A 133 6.50 16.63 -5.73
C ALA A 133 6.67 15.16 -5.31
N GLY A 134 5.68 14.31 -5.58
CA GLY A 134 5.79 12.86 -5.35
C GLY A 134 7.00 12.23 -6.05
N THR A 135 7.15 12.46 -7.36
CA THR A 135 8.32 11.96 -8.12
C THR A 135 9.65 12.50 -7.60
N GLN A 136 9.70 13.77 -7.19
CA GLN A 136 10.91 14.39 -6.64
C GLN A 136 11.31 13.81 -5.28
N LEU A 137 10.35 13.40 -4.45
CA LEU A 137 10.62 12.75 -3.16
C LEU A 137 11.12 11.31 -3.34
N GLU A 138 10.63 10.62 -4.36
CA GLU A 138 11.04 9.23 -4.63
C GLU A 138 12.39 9.14 -5.35
N GLN A 139 12.60 9.95 -6.38
CA GLN A 139 13.71 9.77 -7.35
C GLN A 139 14.62 11.01 -7.46
N GLY A 140 14.30 12.09 -6.76
CA GLY A 140 15.01 13.36 -6.87
C GLY A 140 16.32 13.40 -6.09
N SER A 141 17.15 14.40 -6.42
CA SER A 141 18.30 14.76 -5.59
C SER A 141 17.85 15.30 -4.23
N ARG A 142 18.77 15.38 -3.26
CA ARG A 142 18.48 15.98 -1.94
C ARG A 142 17.90 17.40 -2.05
N GLY A 143 18.34 18.18 -3.03
CA GLY A 143 17.79 19.51 -3.31
C GLY A 143 16.36 19.45 -3.88
N ALA A 144 16.10 18.52 -4.81
CA ALA A 144 14.76 18.32 -5.34
C ALA A 144 13.78 17.83 -4.26
N HIS A 145 14.25 16.98 -3.34
CA HIS A 145 13.48 16.50 -2.19
C HIS A 145 13.12 17.66 -1.25
N ALA A 146 14.08 18.56 -0.93
CA ALA A 146 13.82 19.73 -0.09
C ALA A 146 12.79 20.68 -0.73
N LEU A 147 12.94 20.97 -2.03
CA LEU A 147 12.00 21.83 -2.77
C LEU A 147 10.59 21.22 -2.82
N ALA A 148 10.49 19.90 -2.99
CA ALA A 148 9.20 19.20 -2.97
C ALA A 148 8.53 19.32 -1.59
N LEU A 149 9.27 19.16 -0.50
CA LEU A 149 8.75 19.33 0.85
C LEU A 149 8.27 20.76 1.11
N GLU A 150 9.04 21.77 0.72
CA GLU A 150 8.64 23.18 0.85
C GLU A 150 7.36 23.48 0.08
N MET A 151 7.27 23.00 -1.17
CA MET A 151 6.08 23.19 -2.00
C MET A 151 4.85 22.52 -1.37
N LEU A 152 4.99 21.29 -0.87
CA LEU A 152 3.90 20.59 -0.18
C LEU A 152 3.52 21.29 1.12
N ASP A 153 4.47 21.88 1.83
CA ASP A 153 4.21 22.61 3.07
C ASP A 153 3.39 23.89 2.81
N VAL A 154 3.62 24.60 1.72
CA VAL A 154 2.79 25.78 1.39
C VAL A 154 1.42 25.37 0.82
N THR A 155 1.33 24.21 0.16
CA THR A 155 0.13 23.79 -0.60
C THR A 155 -0.89 23.03 0.23
N LEU A 156 -0.44 22.11 1.08
CA LEU A 156 -1.32 21.15 1.75
C LEU A 156 -1.98 21.78 2.98
N ALA A 157 -3.24 21.39 3.23
CA ALA A 157 -3.91 21.71 4.47
C ALA A 157 -3.28 20.93 5.64
N GLY A 158 -3.38 21.46 6.86
CA GLY A 158 -2.74 20.87 8.05
C GLY A 158 -3.09 19.40 8.28
N GLU A 159 -4.32 18.99 8.01
CA GLU A 159 -4.75 17.58 8.09
C GLU A 159 -3.97 16.69 7.11
N HIS A 160 -3.84 17.10 5.85
CA HIS A 160 -3.14 16.32 4.84
C HIS A 160 -1.63 16.28 5.07
N LYS A 161 -1.05 17.37 5.59
CA LYS A 161 0.34 17.35 6.07
C LYS A 161 0.53 16.34 7.20
N GLY A 162 -0.40 16.33 8.16
CA GLY A 162 -0.41 15.39 9.29
C GLY A 162 -0.48 13.93 8.84
N LEU A 163 -1.15 13.64 7.72
CA LEU A 163 -1.19 12.31 7.12
C LEU A 163 0.09 11.96 6.34
N LEU A 164 0.64 12.89 5.55
CA LEU A 164 1.70 12.61 4.58
C LEU A 164 3.12 12.75 5.15
N PHE A 165 3.42 13.83 5.88
CA PHE A 165 4.81 14.19 6.21
C PHE A 165 5.51 13.13 7.09
N PRO A 166 4.85 12.56 8.12
CA PRO A 166 5.50 11.52 8.91
C PRO A 166 5.78 10.24 8.09
N LEU A 167 5.02 9.96 7.02
CA LEU A 167 5.31 8.87 6.09
C LEU A 167 6.57 9.15 5.26
N ILE A 168 6.75 10.38 4.79
CA ILE A 168 7.94 10.80 4.03
C ILE A 168 9.18 10.75 4.94
N GLU A 169 9.07 11.30 6.14
CA GLU A 169 10.14 11.30 7.15
C GLU A 169 10.42 9.91 7.74
N ARG A 170 9.53 8.94 7.49
CA ARG A 170 9.57 7.58 8.05
C ARG A 170 9.68 7.58 9.57
N LYS A 171 8.94 8.49 10.21
CA LYS A 171 9.00 8.71 11.65
C LYS A 171 7.63 8.45 12.29
N LEU A 172 7.59 7.45 13.16
CA LEU A 172 6.42 7.11 13.95
C LEU A 172 6.78 7.10 15.44
N ASP A 173 6.78 8.29 16.04
CA ASP A 173 6.96 8.47 17.49
C ASP A 173 5.60 8.47 18.23
N GLN A 174 5.64 8.53 19.56
CA GLN A 174 4.43 8.52 20.39
C GLN A 174 3.47 9.67 20.06
N GLY A 175 4.00 10.87 19.82
CA GLY A 175 3.18 12.03 19.47
C GLY A 175 2.50 11.86 18.10
N GLN A 176 3.17 11.24 17.14
CA GLN A 176 2.55 10.90 15.85
C GLN A 176 1.45 9.84 16.01
N ARG A 177 1.66 8.80 16.83
CA ARG A 177 0.61 7.80 17.11
C ARG A 177 -0.64 8.45 17.71
N GLU A 178 -0.49 9.39 18.63
CA GLU A 178 -1.61 10.12 19.22
C GLU A 178 -2.35 10.99 18.19
N ARG A 179 -1.61 11.70 17.32
CA ARG A 179 -2.20 12.47 16.22
C ARG A 179 -2.98 11.58 15.26
N LEU A 180 -2.41 10.43 14.90
CA LEU A 180 -3.06 9.47 14.00
C LEU A 180 -4.35 8.89 14.60
N ARG A 181 -4.39 8.62 15.91
CA ARG A 181 -5.63 8.25 16.59
C ARG A 181 -6.71 9.33 16.46
N GLY A 182 -6.33 10.61 16.57
CA GLY A 182 -7.23 11.74 16.30
C GLY A 182 -7.74 11.80 14.84
N LEU A 183 -7.05 11.12 13.92
CA LEU A 183 -7.45 10.97 12.52
C LEU A 183 -8.14 9.62 12.22
N HIS A 184 -8.48 8.84 13.26
CA HIS A 184 -9.03 7.49 13.19
C HIS A 184 -8.11 6.45 12.54
N VAL A 185 -6.80 6.67 12.62
CA VAL A 185 -5.77 5.72 12.19
C VAL A 185 -5.14 5.08 13.43
N VAL A 186 -5.41 3.80 13.65
CA VAL A 186 -4.87 3.03 14.78
C VAL A 186 -3.70 2.18 14.29
N VAL A 187 -2.56 2.35 14.93
CA VAL A 187 -1.33 1.62 14.64
C VAL A 187 -0.69 1.22 15.95
N ASP A 188 -0.77 -0.06 16.25
CA ASP A 188 -0.26 -0.64 17.50
C ASP A 188 1.05 -1.38 17.25
N ALA A 189 1.98 -1.22 18.19
CA ALA A 189 3.24 -1.94 18.19
C ALA A 189 2.99 -3.41 18.56
N MET A 190 3.70 -4.30 17.89
CA MET A 190 3.61 -5.74 18.11
C MET A 190 5.00 -6.31 18.40
N ALA A 191 5.05 -7.42 19.12
CA ALA A 191 6.28 -8.19 19.20
C ALA A 191 6.66 -8.71 17.79
N PRO A 192 7.96 -8.83 17.48
CA PRO A 192 8.42 -9.25 16.13
C PRO A 192 7.75 -10.53 15.64
N THR A 193 7.64 -11.55 16.49
CA THR A 193 6.97 -12.82 16.16
C THR A 193 5.50 -12.62 15.81
N ALA A 194 4.77 -11.78 16.55
CA ALA A 194 3.37 -11.49 16.28
C ALA A 194 3.20 -10.71 14.96
N ARG A 195 4.11 -9.76 14.67
CA ARG A 195 4.10 -9.02 13.40
C ARG A 195 4.36 -9.93 12.21
N LEU A 196 5.31 -10.86 12.31
CA LEU A 196 5.55 -11.86 11.26
C LEU A 196 4.30 -12.73 11.02
N LYS A 197 3.63 -13.19 12.08
CA LYS A 197 2.40 -13.99 11.94
C LYS A 197 1.30 -13.22 11.22
N GLU A 198 1.11 -11.94 11.53
CA GLU A 198 0.15 -11.08 10.85
C GLU A 198 0.50 -10.89 9.37
N LEU A 199 1.76 -10.59 9.05
CA LEU A 199 2.20 -10.41 7.66
C LEU A 199 2.08 -11.69 6.83
N ILE A 200 2.31 -12.86 7.45
CA ILE A 200 2.10 -14.16 6.81
C ILE A 200 0.60 -14.43 6.59
N ALA A 201 -0.27 -13.96 7.48
CA ALA A 201 -1.71 -14.14 7.33
C ALA A 201 -2.35 -13.14 6.33
N ASP A 202 -1.68 -12.04 5.98
CA ASP A 202 -2.23 -11.07 5.02
C ASP A 202 -2.18 -11.61 3.58
N GLY A 203 -3.35 -12.06 3.11
CA GLY A 203 -3.55 -12.61 1.77
C GLY A 203 -3.27 -11.64 0.62
N ARG A 204 -3.25 -10.32 0.87
CA ARG A 204 -3.25 -9.30 -0.19
C ARG A 204 -1.86 -8.94 -0.73
N GLN A 205 -0.78 -9.36 -0.08
CA GLN A 205 0.58 -8.95 -0.43
C GLN A 205 1.50 -10.16 -0.65
N GLY A 206 1.36 -10.83 -1.79
CA GLY A 206 2.08 -12.07 -2.10
C GLY A 206 3.59 -11.99 -1.88
N TRP A 207 4.23 -10.91 -2.34
CA TRP A 207 5.67 -10.71 -2.14
C TRP A 207 6.08 -10.44 -0.69
N VAL A 208 5.36 -9.56 0.02
CA VAL A 208 5.61 -9.29 1.45
C VAL A 208 5.40 -10.56 2.27
N ARG A 209 4.34 -11.32 1.98
CA ARG A 209 4.03 -12.60 2.61
C ARG A 209 5.14 -13.63 2.36
N ALA A 210 5.65 -13.74 1.14
CA ALA A 210 6.78 -14.61 0.83
C ALA A 210 8.03 -14.20 1.62
N CYS A 211 8.38 -12.90 1.68
CA CYS A 211 9.51 -12.44 2.49
C CYS A 211 9.30 -12.68 4.00
N ALA A 212 8.06 -12.59 4.49
CA ALA A 212 7.73 -12.88 5.89
C ALA A 212 7.86 -14.37 6.22
N LEU A 213 7.42 -15.26 5.32
CA LEU A 213 7.64 -16.70 5.42
C LEU A 213 9.13 -17.04 5.40
N TYR A 214 9.90 -16.39 4.52
CA TYR A 214 11.34 -16.55 4.46
C TYR A 214 12.01 -16.18 5.79
N ALA A 215 11.70 -14.99 6.33
CA ALA A 215 12.23 -14.55 7.62
C ALA A 215 11.83 -15.48 8.77
N ALA A 216 10.57 -15.95 8.78
CA ALA A 216 10.09 -16.91 9.76
C ALA A 216 10.87 -18.25 9.70
N ALA A 217 11.14 -18.78 8.51
CA ALA A 217 11.97 -19.97 8.33
C ALA A 217 13.41 -19.79 8.81
N GLN A 218 14.03 -18.66 8.49
CA GLN A 218 15.41 -18.37 8.91
C GLN A 218 15.54 -18.12 10.41
N SER A 219 14.48 -17.70 11.08
CA SER A 219 14.51 -17.47 12.54
C SER A 219 14.72 -18.74 13.36
N GLY A 220 14.43 -19.93 12.79
CA GLY A 220 14.44 -21.20 13.52
C GLY A 220 13.29 -21.38 14.51
N ASP A 221 12.40 -20.38 14.67
CA ASP A 221 11.25 -20.45 15.57
C ASP A 221 10.18 -21.41 15.00
N ARG A 222 10.04 -22.56 15.68
CA ARG A 222 9.09 -23.61 15.27
C ARG A 222 7.63 -23.21 15.43
N THR A 223 7.32 -22.09 16.11
CA THR A 223 5.93 -21.61 16.22
C THR A 223 5.35 -21.13 14.89
N PHE A 224 6.19 -20.95 13.86
CA PHE A 224 5.76 -20.61 12.51
C PHE A 224 5.42 -21.82 11.63
N VAL A 225 5.82 -23.04 12.02
CA VAL A 225 5.61 -24.26 11.20
C VAL A 225 4.17 -24.39 10.69
N PRO A 226 3.10 -24.21 11.52
CA PRO A 226 1.73 -24.33 11.02
C PRO A 226 1.36 -23.31 9.93
N LEU A 227 1.92 -22.10 10.01
CA LEU A 227 1.71 -21.06 9.00
C LEU A 227 2.45 -21.40 7.70
N VAL A 228 3.67 -21.93 7.81
CA VAL A 228 4.45 -22.39 6.64
C VAL A 228 3.76 -23.59 5.97
N GLU A 229 3.24 -24.55 6.72
CA GLU A 229 2.47 -25.69 6.19
C GLU A 229 1.20 -25.21 5.46
N SER A 230 0.45 -24.27 6.07
CA SER A 230 -0.74 -23.70 5.44
C SER A 230 -0.42 -23.00 4.11
N ALA A 231 0.73 -22.31 4.03
CA ALA A 231 1.14 -21.56 2.85
C ALA A 231 1.53 -22.44 1.65
N GLN A 232 1.67 -23.76 1.81
CA GLN A 232 1.92 -24.66 0.67
C GLN A 232 0.76 -24.71 -0.33
N ASN A 233 -0.46 -24.37 0.10
CA ASN A 233 -1.66 -24.34 -0.74
C ASN A 233 -2.07 -22.90 -1.13
N ASP A 234 -1.19 -21.92 -0.94
CA ASP A 234 -1.46 -20.53 -1.24
C ASP A 234 -1.72 -20.31 -2.74
N PRO A 235 -2.65 -19.43 -3.16
CA PRO A 235 -2.84 -19.12 -4.58
C PRO A 235 -1.61 -18.53 -5.26
N ASP A 236 -0.75 -17.80 -4.52
CA ASP A 236 0.45 -17.19 -5.04
C ASP A 236 1.60 -18.23 -5.18
N PRO A 237 2.16 -18.42 -6.39
CA PRO A 237 3.22 -19.39 -6.62
C PRO A 237 4.51 -19.12 -5.83
N VAL A 238 4.88 -17.85 -5.63
CA VAL A 238 6.09 -17.46 -4.89
C VAL A 238 5.93 -17.80 -3.42
N VAL A 239 4.72 -17.60 -2.87
CA VAL A 239 4.39 -17.97 -1.50
C VAL A 239 4.49 -19.49 -1.32
N ARG A 240 3.91 -20.28 -2.24
CA ARG A 240 4.00 -21.76 -2.19
C ARG A 240 5.44 -22.26 -2.25
N GLU A 241 6.24 -21.72 -3.16
CA GLU A 241 7.65 -22.11 -3.31
C GLU A 241 8.45 -21.78 -2.04
N THR A 242 8.24 -20.59 -1.48
CA THR A 242 8.91 -20.16 -0.24
C THR A 242 8.48 -21.03 0.94
N ALA A 243 7.20 -21.41 1.02
CA ALA A 243 6.70 -22.32 2.03
C ALA A 243 7.34 -23.71 1.93
N ALA A 244 7.43 -24.26 0.71
CA ALA A 244 8.07 -25.54 0.47
C ALA A 244 9.55 -25.53 0.88
N TRP A 245 10.28 -24.48 0.51
CA TRP A 245 11.67 -24.28 0.95
C TRP A 245 11.76 -24.13 2.48
N GLY A 246 10.89 -23.32 3.09
CA GLY A 246 10.91 -23.05 4.53
C GLY A 246 10.76 -24.31 5.37
N LEU A 247 9.92 -25.26 4.95
CA LEU A 247 9.81 -26.57 5.61
C LEU A 247 11.09 -27.39 5.53
N THR A 248 11.87 -27.28 4.46
CA THR A 248 13.18 -27.96 4.38
C THR A 248 14.19 -27.40 5.37
N VAL A 249 14.16 -26.08 5.58
CA VAL A 249 15.04 -25.38 6.52
C VAL A 249 14.64 -25.63 7.97
N MET A 250 13.33 -25.70 8.25
CA MET A 250 12.80 -25.93 9.60
C MET A 250 12.79 -27.41 10.03
N ARG A 251 13.19 -28.35 9.15
CA ARG A 251 13.32 -29.76 9.53
C ARG A 251 14.43 -29.92 10.56
N PRO A 252 14.23 -30.70 11.63
CA PRO A 252 15.33 -31.06 12.51
C PRO A 252 16.40 -31.78 11.69
N ALA A 253 17.68 -31.53 11.98
CA ALA A 253 18.76 -32.39 11.50
C ALA A 253 18.38 -33.83 11.89
N GLY A 254 18.31 -34.73 10.90
CA GLY A 254 18.00 -36.13 11.15
C GLY A 254 19.01 -36.75 12.12
N PRO A 255 18.62 -37.81 12.85
CA PRO A 255 19.51 -38.52 13.77
C PRO A 255 20.77 -39.07 13.09
#